data_AF-A0A1I8CMP2-F1
#
_entry.id   AF-A0A1I8CMP2-F1
#
_cell.length_a   1.000
_cell.length_b   1.000
_cell.length_c   1.000
_cell.angle_alpha   90.00
_cell.angle_beta   90.00
_cell.angle_gamma   90.00
#
_symmetry.space_group_name_H-M   'P 1'
#
loop_
_entity.id
_entity.type
_entity.pdbx_description
1 polymer ?
#
loop_
_entity_poly.entity_id
_entity_poly.type
_entity_poly.pdbx_seq_one_letter_code
_entity_poly.pdbx_strand_id
1 'polypeptide(L)'
;MLRSMQHHLRVSKSLNLVRMTQSMLVNGDKKYKHAKTGGFTQTAPELHNPFTEDPLLEKTLRRILPQRYYVEVAKDLEKFGDRVVNEIDCLGRLAELNPPKLEHQNAWGERVDELVVTPAWYKLKEIAAEEGLIGIGYDDKFPPEHRRLHQFAKLYLFGPSSGLVTCPLAMTDGAAKTIKEMGLIEQFPEMKVAFDNLTSRDGKKAWTSGQWMTEKMGGSDVGSGTDTYARDLGNGKYALSGYKWFSSAIDANMCLTLARVIDKEGNSIPGSKGLSLFYLPIRDEGNKLNGIQMVRLKNKLGTRQLPTAELLLDGTKALKLSEEGRGIPGISNMLNVTRIHNAMASVSFMRRIISLARDYSKKRIVFGREQSEWPLHVATIAKLEVECRAGFLFLMEAARLLGLSESGKATPIELLNLRLITPVLKLYTAKKCVPLISEGIECFGGQGYMEDTGLPTILRDAQVTPIWEGTTNVLSLDVLRVFGSKDNILGAFEDHINSILPTNLTNQKLVEAKAKIEQGIAELKKTLHKVSHKSITQPMQIDLGAREVALTIGNIYCGTLLLQQAASEVGTDADIEVVSRYVNEKDLVEFRLDNFISARSLQNTGIVFENFDKLTSKL
;
A
#
# COMPACT_ATOMS: atom_id res chain seq x y z
N MET A 1 -46.21 4.17 -75.35
CA MET A 1 -45.02 3.34 -75.67
C MET A 1 -43.68 4.10 -75.65
N LEU A 2 -43.60 5.37 -76.06
CA LEU A 2 -42.32 6.12 -76.09
C LEU A 2 -41.72 6.48 -74.71
N ARG A 3 -42.51 6.52 -73.63
CA ARG A 3 -42.00 6.82 -72.27
C ARG A 3 -41.42 5.60 -71.53
N SER A 4 -41.74 4.36 -71.90
CA SER A 4 -41.16 3.17 -71.23
C SER A 4 -39.80 2.75 -71.82
N MET A 5 -39.54 3.04 -73.11
CA MET A 5 -38.21 2.79 -73.71
C MET A 5 -37.12 3.73 -73.16
N GLN A 6 -37.45 4.99 -72.86
CA GLN A 6 -36.49 5.94 -72.27
C GLN A 6 -36.12 5.59 -70.82
N HIS A 7 -37.02 4.94 -70.08
CA HIS A 7 -36.73 4.53 -68.69
C HIS A 7 -35.84 3.29 -68.63
N HIS A 8 -36.02 2.32 -69.55
CA HIS A 8 -35.15 1.15 -69.64
C HIS A 8 -33.73 1.48 -70.14
N LEU A 9 -33.57 2.45 -71.06
CA LEU A 9 -32.26 2.91 -71.51
C LEU A 9 -31.49 3.71 -70.43
N ARG A 10 -32.20 4.43 -69.54
CA ARG A 10 -31.56 5.11 -68.41
C ARG A 10 -31.10 4.14 -67.33
N VAL A 11 -31.93 3.16 -66.95
CA VAL A 11 -31.60 2.16 -65.92
C VAL A 11 -30.48 1.21 -66.38
N SER A 12 -30.47 0.84 -67.67
CA SER A 12 -29.37 0.08 -68.29
C SER A 12 -28.03 0.82 -68.28
N LYS A 13 -28.03 2.13 -68.58
CA LYS A 13 -26.81 2.96 -68.50
C LYS A 13 -26.35 3.15 -67.06
N SER A 14 -27.26 3.29 -66.10
CA SER A 14 -26.92 3.39 -64.66
C SER A 14 -26.32 2.10 -64.10
N LEU A 15 -26.87 0.94 -64.46
CA LEU A 15 -26.34 -0.37 -64.03
C LEU A 15 -24.99 -0.69 -64.67
N ASN A 16 -24.76 -0.27 -65.93
CA ASN A 16 -23.45 -0.38 -66.55
C ASN A 16 -22.43 0.61 -65.97
N LEU A 17 -22.85 1.81 -65.53
CA LEU A 17 -21.97 2.74 -64.83
C LEU A 17 -21.58 2.23 -63.44
N VAL A 18 -22.51 1.60 -62.70
CA VAL A 18 -22.26 0.99 -61.39
C VAL A 18 -21.42 -0.29 -61.51
N ARG A 19 -21.62 -1.09 -62.56
CA ARG A 19 -20.75 -2.24 -62.85
C ARG A 19 -19.37 -1.82 -63.35
N MET A 20 -19.25 -0.72 -64.10
CA MET A 20 -17.94 -0.15 -64.48
C MET A 20 -17.23 0.50 -63.30
N THR A 21 -17.92 1.16 -62.37
CA THR A 21 -17.27 1.69 -61.15
C THR A 21 -16.90 0.57 -60.17
N GLN A 22 -17.70 -0.48 -60.05
CA GLN A 22 -17.29 -1.68 -59.29
C GLN A 22 -16.14 -2.43 -59.99
N SER A 23 -16.12 -2.56 -61.32
CA SER A 23 -14.99 -3.20 -62.02
C SER A 23 -13.72 -2.32 -62.04
N MET A 24 -13.85 -0.99 -61.99
CA MET A 24 -12.72 -0.05 -61.83
C MET A 24 -12.23 0.04 -60.38
N LEU A 25 -13.09 -0.20 -59.38
CA LEU A 25 -12.66 -0.35 -57.98
C LEU A 25 -12.01 -1.72 -57.72
N VAL A 26 -12.41 -2.77 -58.44
CA VAL A 26 -11.80 -4.12 -58.34
C VAL A 26 -10.50 -4.23 -59.13
N ASN A 27 -10.31 -3.42 -60.18
CA ASN A 27 -9.01 -3.19 -60.83
C ASN A 27 -8.39 -1.84 -60.42
N GLY A 28 -8.56 -1.48 -59.15
CA GLY A 28 -7.98 -0.27 -58.57
C GLY A 28 -6.47 -0.24 -58.76
N ASP A 29 -6.01 0.80 -59.44
CA ASP A 29 -4.63 1.22 -59.62
C ASP A 29 -3.80 0.85 -58.38
N LYS A 30 -2.84 -0.07 -58.51
CA LYS A 30 -1.99 -0.60 -57.42
C LYS A 30 -1.10 0.48 -56.74
N LYS A 31 -1.37 1.77 -57.00
CA LYS A 31 -0.61 2.93 -56.52
C LYS A 31 -0.89 3.29 -55.06
N TYR A 32 -2.06 2.96 -54.51
CA TYR A 32 -2.39 3.23 -53.11
C TYR A 32 -2.63 1.92 -52.35
N LYS A 33 -1.76 1.63 -51.39
CA LYS A 33 -1.82 0.44 -50.52
C LYS A 33 -1.38 0.82 -49.11
N HIS A 34 -1.92 0.13 -48.11
CA HIS A 34 -1.39 0.24 -46.76
C HIS A 34 0.08 -0.19 -46.70
N ALA A 35 0.82 0.39 -45.76
CA ALA A 35 2.19 0.00 -45.49
C ALA A 35 2.25 -1.49 -45.08
N LYS A 36 3.33 -2.17 -45.48
CA LYS A 36 3.64 -3.51 -44.98
C LYS A 36 4.56 -3.38 -43.78
N THR A 37 4.18 -3.98 -42.66
CA THR A 37 4.92 -3.92 -41.39
C THR A 37 5.41 -5.30 -40.93
N GLY A 38 5.42 -6.29 -41.84
CA GLY A 38 5.47 -7.71 -41.47
C GLY A 38 4.11 -8.25 -41.05
N GLY A 39 4.06 -9.50 -40.61
CA GLY A 39 2.84 -10.17 -40.12
C GLY A 39 2.88 -10.53 -38.63
N PHE A 40 3.96 -10.18 -37.93
CA PHE A 40 4.16 -10.54 -36.54
C PHE A 40 3.82 -9.37 -35.60
N THR A 41 3.09 -9.68 -34.55
CA THR A 41 2.87 -8.82 -33.38
C THR A 41 2.99 -9.69 -32.14
N GLN A 42 3.66 -9.20 -31.10
CA GLN A 42 3.80 -9.93 -29.85
C GLN A 42 2.47 -9.95 -29.08
N THR A 43 2.04 -11.14 -28.64
CA THR A 43 0.88 -11.29 -27.74
C THR A 43 1.23 -10.74 -26.35
N ALA A 44 0.31 -9.95 -25.79
CA ALA A 44 0.43 -9.34 -24.47
C ALA A 44 0.27 -10.37 -23.32
N PRO A 45 0.80 -10.08 -22.10
CA PRO A 45 0.43 -10.83 -20.92
C PRO A 45 -1.08 -10.71 -20.64
N GLU A 46 -1.65 -11.74 -20.04
CA GLU A 46 -3.04 -11.76 -19.57
C GLU A 46 -3.05 -11.76 -18.04
N LEU A 47 -3.97 -10.97 -17.47
CA LEU A 47 -4.26 -11.01 -16.05
C LEU A 47 -5.32 -12.09 -15.81
N HIS A 48 -4.93 -13.15 -15.10
CA HIS A 48 -5.85 -14.21 -14.66
C HIS A 48 -6.53 -13.83 -13.35
N ASN A 49 -7.54 -14.61 -12.93
CA ASN A 49 -8.20 -14.40 -11.64
C ASN A 49 -7.15 -14.44 -10.51
N PRO A 50 -6.92 -13.31 -9.80
CA PRO A 50 -5.80 -13.18 -8.88
C PRO A 50 -6.00 -13.98 -7.58
N PHE A 51 -7.20 -14.50 -7.30
CA PHE A 51 -7.42 -15.42 -6.19
C PHE A 51 -6.98 -16.84 -6.54
N THR A 52 -7.43 -17.36 -7.68
CA THR A 52 -7.16 -18.75 -8.08
C THR A 52 -5.76 -18.95 -8.65
N GLU A 53 -5.15 -17.91 -9.22
CA GLU A 53 -3.79 -17.94 -9.75
C GLU A 53 -2.71 -17.64 -8.69
N ASP A 54 -3.09 -17.18 -7.49
CA ASP A 54 -2.12 -16.88 -6.43
C ASP A 54 -1.58 -18.18 -5.82
N PRO A 55 -0.24 -18.39 -5.81
CA PRO A 55 0.37 -19.63 -5.31
C PRO A 55 0.17 -19.91 -3.82
N LEU A 56 -0.26 -18.93 -3.01
CA LEU A 56 -0.23 -19.03 -1.55
C LEU A 56 -1.54 -18.59 -0.87
N LEU A 57 -2.29 -17.65 -1.46
CA LEU A 57 -3.46 -17.05 -0.84
C LEU A 57 -4.49 -18.06 -0.35
N GLU A 58 -4.98 -18.94 -1.21
CA GLU A 58 -5.99 -19.94 -0.84
C GLU A 58 -5.47 -20.88 0.26
N LYS A 59 -4.24 -21.40 0.11
CA LYS A 59 -3.62 -22.31 1.07
C LYS A 59 -3.45 -21.66 2.44
N THR A 60 -3.00 -20.41 2.48
CA THR A 60 -2.83 -19.66 3.72
C THR A 60 -4.16 -19.39 4.41
N LEU A 61 -5.21 -19.02 3.66
CA LEU A 61 -6.55 -18.84 4.23
C LEU A 61 -7.10 -20.16 4.78
N ARG A 62 -6.94 -21.27 4.06
CA ARG A 62 -7.34 -22.61 4.52
C ARG A 62 -6.62 -23.03 5.80
N ARG A 63 -5.34 -22.65 5.96
CA ARG A 63 -4.54 -22.92 7.16
C ARG A 63 -4.98 -22.11 8.37
N ILE A 64 -5.31 -20.83 8.19
CA ILE A 64 -5.55 -19.89 9.30
C ILE A 64 -7.02 -19.84 9.70
N LEU A 65 -7.94 -19.88 8.74
CA LEU A 65 -9.37 -19.73 9.01
C LEU A 65 -10.00 -21.08 9.38
N PRO A 66 -10.91 -21.13 10.38
CA PRO A 66 -11.75 -22.30 10.59
C PRO A 66 -12.55 -22.64 9.33
N GLN A 67 -12.73 -23.94 9.07
CA GLN A 67 -13.31 -24.46 7.81
C GLN A 67 -14.61 -23.74 7.38
N ARG A 68 -15.51 -23.45 8.32
CA ARG A 68 -16.77 -22.73 8.02
C ARG A 68 -16.55 -21.34 7.42
N TYR A 69 -15.58 -20.60 7.96
CA TYR A 69 -15.28 -19.23 7.52
C TYR A 69 -14.43 -19.24 6.25
N TYR A 70 -13.51 -20.20 6.14
CA TYR A 70 -12.72 -20.40 4.93
C TYR A 70 -13.60 -20.56 3.69
N VAL A 71 -14.64 -21.41 3.75
CA VAL A 71 -15.52 -21.65 2.59
C VAL A 71 -16.24 -20.39 2.13
N GLU A 72 -16.75 -19.59 3.07
CA GLU A 72 -17.46 -18.34 2.76
C GLU A 72 -16.51 -17.28 2.19
N VAL A 73 -15.33 -17.12 2.82
CA VAL A 73 -14.30 -16.17 2.38
C VAL A 73 -13.74 -16.55 1.02
N ALA A 74 -13.40 -17.82 0.77
CA ALA A 74 -12.87 -18.27 -0.51
C ALA A 74 -13.85 -18.02 -1.66
N LYS A 75 -15.14 -18.29 -1.45
CA LYS A 75 -16.19 -18.03 -2.44
C LYS A 75 -16.34 -16.54 -2.78
N ASP A 76 -16.28 -15.66 -1.78
CA ASP A 76 -16.29 -14.22 -1.99
C ASP A 76 -15.05 -13.75 -2.76
N LEU A 77 -13.86 -14.22 -2.38
CA LEU A 77 -12.60 -13.83 -3.01
C LEU A 77 -12.44 -14.35 -4.44
N GLU A 78 -12.93 -15.55 -4.74
CA GLU A 78 -12.94 -16.10 -6.11
C GLU A 78 -13.80 -15.23 -7.04
N LYS A 79 -15.05 -14.95 -6.62
CA LYS A 79 -15.96 -14.06 -7.35
C LYS A 79 -15.37 -12.66 -7.49
N PHE A 80 -14.75 -12.14 -6.44
CA PHE A 80 -14.12 -10.83 -6.47
C PHE A 80 -12.91 -10.82 -7.41
N GLY A 81 -12.13 -11.90 -7.46
CA GLY A 81 -11.04 -12.08 -8.41
C GLY A 81 -11.50 -11.99 -9.87
N ASP A 82 -12.66 -12.58 -10.20
CA ASP A 82 -13.25 -12.43 -11.54
C ASP A 82 -13.65 -10.98 -11.81
N ARG A 83 -14.21 -10.29 -10.83
CA ARG A 83 -14.54 -8.85 -10.95
C ARG A 83 -13.28 -8.00 -11.13
N VAL A 84 -12.16 -8.37 -10.50
CA VAL A 84 -10.88 -7.69 -10.67
C VAL A 84 -10.47 -7.69 -12.14
N VAL A 85 -10.50 -8.86 -12.78
CA VAL A 85 -10.12 -9.04 -14.19
C VAL A 85 -11.10 -8.37 -15.15
N ASN A 86 -12.41 -8.57 -14.91
CA ASN A 86 -13.44 -8.20 -15.89
C ASN A 86 -13.90 -6.73 -15.81
N GLU A 87 -13.68 -6.05 -14.67
CA GLU A 87 -14.19 -4.68 -14.44
C GLU A 87 -13.13 -3.77 -13.82
N ILE A 88 -12.51 -4.17 -12.71
CA ILE A 88 -11.73 -3.23 -11.87
C ILE A 88 -10.42 -2.83 -12.53
N ASP A 89 -9.71 -3.75 -13.18
CA ASP A 89 -8.40 -3.47 -13.79
C ASP A 89 -8.48 -2.39 -14.87
N CYS A 90 -9.51 -2.43 -15.72
CA CYS A 90 -9.71 -1.42 -16.75
C CYS A 90 -10.04 -0.04 -16.16
N LEU A 91 -10.84 0.02 -15.09
CA LEU A 91 -11.13 1.26 -14.36
C LEU A 91 -9.87 1.85 -13.74
N GLY A 92 -9.03 1.02 -13.12
CA GLY A 92 -7.74 1.44 -12.56
C GLY A 92 -6.83 2.05 -13.62
N ARG A 93 -6.76 1.42 -14.80
CA ARG A 93 -6.00 1.95 -15.93
C ARG A 93 -6.57 3.27 -16.45
N LEU A 94 -7.89 3.39 -16.55
CA LEU A 94 -8.54 4.64 -16.96
C LEU A 94 -8.25 5.80 -16.00
N ALA A 95 -8.13 5.53 -14.70
CA ALA A 95 -7.74 6.52 -13.71
C ALA A 95 -6.28 7.00 -13.87
N GLU A 96 -5.36 6.14 -14.28
CA GLU A 96 -3.97 6.52 -14.61
C GLU A 96 -3.87 7.34 -15.89
N LEU A 97 -4.64 6.99 -16.91
CA LEU A 97 -4.64 7.70 -18.19
C LEU A 97 -5.32 9.08 -18.10
N ASN A 98 -6.20 9.27 -17.11
CA ASN A 98 -6.96 10.51 -16.90
C ASN A 98 -6.73 11.05 -15.48
N PRO A 99 -5.53 11.55 -15.17
CA PRO A 99 -5.19 12.06 -13.85
C PRO A 99 -6.05 13.29 -13.49
N PRO A 100 -6.27 13.55 -12.18
CA PRO A 100 -7.12 14.62 -11.71
C PRO A 100 -6.57 16.00 -12.07
N LYS A 101 -7.48 16.96 -12.25
CA LYS A 101 -7.18 18.37 -12.53
C LYS A 101 -7.84 19.26 -11.47
N LEU A 102 -7.27 20.44 -11.28
CA LEU A 102 -7.79 21.44 -10.35
C LEU A 102 -8.00 22.75 -11.07
N GLU A 103 -9.20 23.29 -10.96
CA GLU A 103 -9.59 24.59 -11.49
C GLU A 103 -9.89 25.52 -10.32
N HIS A 104 -9.07 26.56 -10.16
CA HIS A 104 -9.19 27.46 -9.03
C HIS A 104 -10.37 28.41 -9.15
N GLN A 105 -10.55 29.00 -10.34
CA GLN A 105 -11.62 29.96 -10.62
C GLN A 105 -12.56 29.43 -11.68
N ASN A 106 -13.83 29.82 -11.59
CA ASN A 106 -14.73 29.70 -12.73
C ASN A 106 -14.43 30.80 -13.77
N ALA A 107 -15.11 30.74 -14.92
CA ALA A 107 -14.91 31.69 -16.03
C ALA A 107 -15.28 33.15 -15.70
N TRP A 108 -15.84 33.44 -14.53
CA TRP A 108 -16.33 34.76 -14.12
C TRP A 108 -15.57 35.35 -12.92
N GLY A 109 -14.47 34.72 -12.51
CA GLY A 109 -13.58 35.24 -11.47
C GLY A 109 -13.94 34.86 -10.03
N GLU A 110 -14.90 33.95 -9.82
CA GLU A 110 -15.19 33.39 -8.50
C GLU A 110 -14.25 32.21 -8.20
N ARG A 111 -13.72 32.15 -6.98
CA ARG A 111 -12.93 31.01 -6.48
C ARG A 111 -13.86 29.81 -6.21
N VAL A 112 -13.63 28.69 -6.88
CA VAL A 112 -14.46 27.46 -6.78
C VAL A 112 -13.70 26.24 -6.27
N ASP A 113 -12.38 26.18 -6.49
CA ASP A 113 -11.55 25.01 -6.14
C ASP A 113 -12.14 23.68 -6.66
N GLU A 114 -12.49 23.66 -7.95
CA GLU A 114 -13.11 22.52 -8.58
C GLU A 114 -12.09 21.43 -8.89
N LEU A 115 -12.28 20.28 -8.25
CA LEU A 115 -11.49 19.07 -8.49
C LEU A 115 -12.18 18.23 -9.55
N VAL A 116 -11.57 18.14 -10.73
CA VAL A 116 -12.05 17.30 -11.83
C VAL A 116 -11.34 15.97 -11.77
N VAL A 117 -12.07 14.89 -11.47
CA VAL A 117 -11.56 13.51 -11.48
C VAL A 117 -12.35 12.65 -12.46
N THR A 118 -11.72 11.61 -13.01
CA THR A 118 -12.39 10.72 -13.97
C THR A 118 -13.55 9.95 -13.30
N PRO A 119 -14.66 9.68 -14.00
CA PRO A 119 -15.74 8.83 -13.48
C PRO A 119 -15.28 7.44 -13.02
N ALA A 120 -14.22 6.88 -13.63
CA ALA A 120 -13.65 5.60 -13.22
C ALA A 120 -13.15 5.61 -11.76
N TRP A 121 -12.62 6.74 -11.28
CA TRP A 121 -12.18 6.91 -9.89
C TRP A 121 -13.35 6.79 -8.92
N TYR A 122 -14.47 7.47 -9.19
CA TYR A 122 -15.66 7.34 -8.36
C TYR A 122 -16.26 5.95 -8.42
N LYS A 123 -16.29 5.31 -9.61
CA LYS A 123 -16.77 3.94 -9.72
C LYS A 123 -15.93 2.97 -8.88
N LEU A 124 -14.61 3.11 -8.86
CA LEU A 124 -13.74 2.31 -8.01
C LEU A 124 -14.04 2.49 -6.51
N LYS A 125 -14.38 3.71 -6.06
CA LYS A 125 -14.82 3.97 -4.68
C LYS A 125 -16.17 3.32 -4.36
N GLU A 126 -17.13 3.38 -5.29
CA GLU A 126 -18.41 2.67 -5.16
C GLU A 126 -18.21 1.16 -5.03
N ILE A 127 -17.41 0.57 -5.92
CA ILE A 127 -17.05 -0.85 -5.91
C ILE A 127 -16.42 -1.23 -4.57
N ALA A 128 -15.50 -0.41 -4.07
CA ALA A 128 -14.83 -0.66 -2.78
C ALA A 128 -15.83 -0.77 -1.62
N ALA A 129 -16.87 0.06 -1.62
CA ALA A 129 -17.94 0.00 -0.63
C ALA A 129 -18.86 -1.22 -0.84
N GLU A 130 -19.37 -1.44 -2.05
CA GLU A 130 -20.20 -2.61 -2.42
C GLU A 130 -19.53 -3.93 -1.96
N GLU A 131 -18.24 -4.05 -2.26
CA GLU A 131 -17.41 -5.22 -1.96
C GLU A 131 -16.95 -5.29 -0.50
N GLY A 132 -17.22 -4.24 0.29
CA GLY A 132 -16.93 -4.20 1.71
C GLY A 132 -15.45 -4.12 2.04
N LEU A 133 -14.61 -3.51 1.19
CA LEU A 133 -13.16 -3.42 1.42
C LEU A 133 -12.80 -2.75 2.76
N ILE A 134 -13.67 -1.87 3.27
CA ILE A 134 -13.62 -1.36 4.66
C ILE A 134 -14.66 -2.07 5.53
N GLY A 135 -15.90 -2.16 5.06
CA GLY A 135 -17.02 -2.70 5.84
C GLY A 135 -16.76 -4.09 6.44
N ILE A 136 -16.07 -4.99 5.72
CA ILE A 136 -15.70 -6.33 6.23
C ILE A 136 -14.89 -6.23 7.52
N GLY A 137 -13.97 -5.26 7.64
CA GLY A 137 -13.15 -5.05 8.83
C GLY A 137 -13.94 -4.67 10.09
N TYR A 138 -15.22 -4.32 9.95
CA TYR A 138 -16.10 -3.85 11.00
C TYR A 138 -17.46 -4.57 11.03
N ASP A 139 -17.69 -5.56 10.16
CA ASP A 139 -18.91 -6.35 10.15
C ASP A 139 -18.91 -7.31 11.35
N ASP A 140 -19.93 -7.21 12.21
CA ASP A 140 -20.06 -8.04 13.41
C ASP A 140 -20.70 -9.41 13.11
N LYS A 141 -21.09 -9.69 11.85
CA LYS A 141 -21.49 -11.03 11.41
C LYS A 141 -20.34 -12.04 11.40
N PHE A 142 -19.11 -11.55 11.26
CA PHE A 142 -17.90 -12.36 11.33
C PHE A 142 -17.13 -12.07 12.63
N PRO A 143 -16.55 -13.09 13.27
CA PRO A 143 -15.71 -12.86 14.44
C PRO A 143 -14.57 -11.88 14.12
N PRO A 144 -14.30 -10.89 14.99
CA PRO A 144 -13.26 -9.90 14.73
C PRO A 144 -11.87 -10.52 14.47
N GLU A 145 -11.56 -11.66 15.10
CA GLU A 145 -10.32 -12.41 14.90
C GLU A 145 -10.13 -12.97 13.47
N HIS A 146 -11.18 -13.01 12.65
CA HIS A 146 -11.14 -13.57 11.29
C HIS A 146 -11.44 -12.54 10.21
N ARG A 147 -12.27 -11.53 10.51
CA ARG A 147 -12.71 -10.55 9.49
C ARG A 147 -11.57 -9.71 8.92
N ARG A 148 -10.50 -9.43 9.70
CA ARG A 148 -9.31 -8.74 9.19
C ARG A 148 -8.53 -9.57 8.16
N LEU A 149 -8.50 -10.89 8.29
CA LEU A 149 -7.88 -11.77 7.28
C LEU A 149 -8.66 -11.71 5.96
N HIS A 150 -9.99 -11.77 6.02
CA HIS A 150 -10.84 -11.62 4.83
C HIS A 150 -10.66 -10.24 4.20
N GLN A 151 -10.71 -9.18 4.99
CA GLN A 151 -10.54 -7.81 4.53
C GLN A 151 -9.19 -7.62 3.81
N PHE A 152 -8.07 -7.99 4.45
CA PHE A 152 -6.75 -7.81 3.86
C PHE A 152 -6.49 -8.73 2.66
N ALA A 153 -7.06 -9.94 2.64
CA ALA A 153 -7.04 -10.79 1.44
C ALA A 153 -7.78 -10.11 0.27
N LYS A 154 -8.94 -9.52 0.52
CA LYS A 154 -9.73 -8.82 -0.52
C LYS A 154 -9.04 -7.55 -1.00
N LEU A 155 -8.48 -6.77 -0.08
CA LEU A 155 -7.65 -5.59 -0.38
C LEU A 155 -6.41 -5.97 -1.20
N TYR A 156 -5.76 -7.09 -0.90
CA TYR A 156 -4.61 -7.60 -1.64
C TYR A 156 -4.96 -7.91 -3.11
N LEU A 157 -6.14 -8.48 -3.38
CA LEU A 157 -6.63 -8.68 -4.75
C LEU A 157 -6.96 -7.36 -5.46
N PHE A 158 -7.53 -6.40 -4.73
CA PHE A 158 -7.94 -5.09 -5.26
C PHE A 158 -6.75 -4.19 -5.58
N GLY A 159 -5.72 -4.20 -4.73
CA GLY A 159 -4.62 -3.24 -4.71
C GLY A 159 -4.01 -2.88 -6.06
N PRO A 160 -3.51 -3.85 -6.84
CA PRO A 160 -2.80 -3.57 -8.08
C PRO A 160 -3.71 -3.11 -9.23
N SER A 161 -5.02 -3.32 -9.13
CA SER A 161 -6.02 -2.87 -10.11
C SER A 161 -6.79 -1.62 -9.67
N SER A 162 -6.56 -1.15 -8.44
CA SER A 162 -7.41 -0.15 -7.79
C SER A 162 -7.30 1.28 -8.32
N GLY A 163 -6.39 1.55 -9.26
CA GLY A 163 -6.04 2.93 -9.65
C GLY A 163 -5.71 3.79 -8.43
N LEU A 164 -5.02 3.23 -7.43
CA LEU A 164 -4.65 3.88 -6.15
C LEU A 164 -5.81 4.31 -5.24
N VAL A 165 -7.05 3.85 -5.48
CA VAL A 165 -8.15 3.99 -4.51
C VAL A 165 -7.84 3.28 -3.19
N THR A 166 -6.87 2.36 -3.14
CA THR A 166 -6.34 1.82 -1.87
C THR A 166 -5.83 2.90 -0.89
N CYS A 167 -5.35 4.05 -1.36
CA CYS A 167 -4.90 5.13 -0.48
C CYS A 167 -6.05 5.73 0.36
N PRO A 168 -7.17 6.22 -0.24
CA PRO A 168 -8.32 6.64 0.56
C PRO A 168 -8.91 5.51 1.40
N LEU A 169 -8.89 4.26 0.94
CA LEU A 169 -9.36 3.13 1.75
C LEU A 169 -8.51 2.93 3.01
N ALA A 170 -7.18 3.01 2.91
CA ALA A 170 -6.30 2.92 4.07
C ALA A 170 -6.61 3.99 5.13
N MET A 171 -6.80 5.24 4.69
CA MET A 171 -7.16 6.35 5.58
C MET A 171 -8.60 6.22 6.12
N THR A 172 -9.51 5.63 5.35
CA THR A 172 -10.89 5.36 5.78
C THR A 172 -10.93 4.29 6.87
N ASP A 173 -10.20 3.20 6.70
CA ASP A 173 -10.02 2.14 7.71
C ASP A 173 -9.37 2.71 8.98
N GLY A 174 -8.26 3.44 8.83
CA GLY A 174 -7.58 4.03 9.98
C GLY A 174 -8.42 5.09 10.70
N ALA A 175 -9.29 5.82 10.00
CA ALA A 175 -10.25 6.74 10.63
C ALA A 175 -11.30 5.97 11.41
N ALA A 176 -11.92 4.95 10.81
CA ALA A 176 -12.90 4.09 11.48
C ALA A 176 -12.31 3.41 12.73
N LYS A 177 -11.07 2.93 12.65
CA LYS A 177 -10.30 2.40 13.79
C LYS A 177 -10.11 3.45 14.86
N THR A 178 -9.62 4.63 14.50
CA THR A 178 -9.37 5.72 15.45
C THR A 178 -10.65 6.13 16.19
N ILE A 179 -11.76 6.29 15.45
CA ILE A 179 -13.07 6.62 16.02
C ILE A 179 -13.54 5.56 17.03
N LYS A 180 -13.41 4.28 16.67
CA LYS A 180 -13.84 3.16 17.52
C LYS A 180 -12.99 3.02 18.78
N GLU A 181 -11.66 2.98 18.65
CA GLU A 181 -10.74 2.75 19.78
C GLU A 181 -10.69 3.90 20.78
N MET A 182 -10.92 5.14 20.32
CA MET A 182 -11.00 6.30 21.21
C MET A 182 -12.38 6.45 21.87
N GLY A 183 -13.34 5.54 21.61
CA GLY A 183 -14.69 5.62 22.15
C GLY A 183 -15.47 6.85 21.68
N LEU A 184 -15.19 7.35 20.48
CA LEU A 184 -15.71 8.64 20.01
C LEU A 184 -17.15 8.56 19.50
N ILE A 185 -17.62 7.36 19.12
CA ILE A 185 -18.98 7.11 18.62
C ILE A 185 -20.04 7.55 19.65
N GLU A 186 -19.78 7.32 20.93
CA GLU A 186 -20.70 7.64 22.04
C GLU A 186 -20.54 9.09 22.51
N GLN A 187 -19.40 9.72 22.23
CA GLN A 187 -19.06 11.08 22.69
C GLN A 187 -19.55 12.17 21.73
N PHE A 188 -19.53 11.90 20.42
CA PHE A 188 -19.83 12.90 19.39
C PHE A 188 -20.79 12.34 18.32
N PRO A 189 -21.97 12.95 18.11
CA PRO A 189 -22.89 12.53 17.05
C PRO A 189 -22.25 12.50 15.66
N GLU A 190 -21.37 13.46 15.36
CA GLU A 190 -20.61 13.52 14.12
C GLU A 190 -19.73 12.28 13.91
N MET A 191 -19.18 11.71 15.00
CA MET A 191 -18.32 10.53 14.93
C MET A 191 -19.11 9.24 14.72
N LYS A 192 -20.34 9.17 15.24
CA LYS A 192 -21.26 8.08 14.89
C LYS A 192 -21.61 8.11 13.40
N VAL A 193 -22.00 9.29 12.88
CA VAL A 193 -22.31 9.45 11.45
C VAL A 193 -21.09 9.14 10.58
N ALA A 194 -19.90 9.61 10.96
CA ALA A 194 -18.67 9.30 10.25
C ALA A 194 -18.40 7.80 10.24
N PHE A 195 -18.42 7.13 11.40
CA PHE A 195 -18.17 5.70 11.50
C PHE A 195 -19.14 4.86 10.64
N ASP A 196 -20.45 5.15 10.75
CA ASP A 196 -21.49 4.43 10.00
C ASP A 196 -21.30 4.60 8.48
N ASN A 197 -20.89 5.78 8.00
CA ASN A 197 -20.65 6.01 6.57
C ASN A 197 -19.30 5.50 6.07
N LEU A 198 -18.23 5.59 6.87
CA LEU A 198 -16.89 5.06 6.51
C LEU A 198 -16.91 3.53 6.39
N THR A 199 -17.79 2.85 7.13
CA THR A 199 -17.94 1.38 7.15
C THR A 199 -19.11 0.89 6.29
N SER A 200 -19.86 1.80 5.65
CA SER A 200 -21.01 1.48 4.82
C SER A 200 -20.64 0.65 3.61
N ARG A 201 -21.54 -0.28 3.25
CA ARG A 201 -21.47 -1.05 2.00
C ARG A 201 -22.39 -0.52 0.89
N ASP A 202 -23.06 0.60 1.13
CA ASP A 202 -23.84 1.32 0.13
C ASP A 202 -22.91 2.25 -0.65
N GLY A 203 -22.56 1.87 -1.88
CA GLY A 203 -21.63 2.60 -2.75
C GLY A 203 -22.01 4.07 -3.00
N LYS A 204 -23.30 4.43 -2.86
CA LYS A 204 -23.77 5.81 -3.04
C LYS A 204 -23.69 6.65 -1.77
N LYS A 205 -23.53 6.03 -0.60
CA LYS A 205 -23.48 6.72 0.70
C LYS A 205 -22.10 6.64 1.36
N ALA A 206 -21.30 5.64 1.01
CA ALA A 206 -20.04 5.37 1.68
C ALA A 206 -19.11 6.59 1.63
N TRP A 207 -18.55 6.91 2.79
CA TRP A 207 -17.59 8.00 2.93
C TRP A 207 -16.17 7.46 2.81
N THR A 208 -15.27 8.33 2.37
CA THR A 208 -13.83 8.14 2.56
C THR A 208 -13.25 9.22 3.48
N SER A 209 -12.13 8.92 4.13
CA SER A 209 -11.38 9.88 4.96
C SER A 209 -10.03 10.25 4.36
N GLY A 210 -9.59 11.49 4.60
CA GLY A 210 -8.20 11.93 4.48
C GLY A 210 -7.45 11.87 5.82
N GLN A 211 -6.12 12.07 5.74
CA GLN A 211 -5.21 12.22 6.86
C GLN A 211 -4.21 13.35 6.56
N TRP A 212 -4.31 14.49 7.24
CA TRP A 212 -3.51 15.70 6.91
C TRP A 212 -2.47 16.03 7.99
N MET A 213 -1.38 15.25 8.00
CA MET A 213 -0.31 15.40 8.99
C MET A 213 0.87 16.25 8.48
N THR A 214 1.29 16.02 7.23
CA THR A 214 2.54 16.58 6.71
C THR A 214 2.41 18.05 6.36
N GLU A 215 3.35 18.85 6.86
CA GLU A 215 3.49 20.27 6.56
C GLU A 215 4.87 20.56 5.97
N LYS A 216 5.13 21.82 5.58
CA LYS A 216 6.36 22.20 4.85
C LYS A 216 7.63 21.89 5.65
N MET A 217 7.59 22.10 6.98
CA MET A 217 8.74 21.89 7.86
C MET A 217 8.99 20.42 8.19
N GLY A 218 7.97 19.55 8.09
CA GLY A 218 8.15 18.15 8.46
C GLY A 218 6.94 17.27 8.23
N GLY A 219 7.21 16.06 7.72
CA GLY A 219 6.26 14.93 7.72
C GLY A 219 6.64 13.86 8.74
N SER A 220 7.92 13.49 8.81
CA SER A 220 8.42 12.51 9.79
C SER A 220 8.40 13.04 11.22
N ASP A 221 8.77 14.31 11.40
CA ASP A 221 8.67 15.03 12.68
C ASP A 221 7.48 15.98 12.64
N VAL A 222 6.28 15.43 12.85
CA VAL A 222 5.06 16.25 12.99
C VAL A 222 5.10 17.11 14.25
N GLY A 223 5.86 16.69 15.26
CA GLY A 223 5.98 17.38 16.55
C GLY A 223 6.55 18.78 16.39
N SER A 224 7.66 18.89 15.66
CA SER A 224 8.28 20.18 15.33
C SER A 224 7.73 20.78 14.04
N GLY A 225 7.31 19.95 13.08
CA GLY A 225 6.95 20.37 11.74
C GLY A 225 5.55 20.98 11.58
N THR A 226 4.63 20.73 12.52
CA THR A 226 3.25 21.26 12.45
C THR A 226 3.20 22.73 12.87
N ASP A 227 2.67 23.56 11.98
CA ASP A 227 2.45 25.00 12.11
C ASP A 227 0.99 25.38 11.75
N THR A 228 0.07 24.43 11.92
CA THR A 228 -1.38 24.68 11.89
C THR A 228 -1.86 25.00 13.30
N TYR A 229 -2.64 26.07 13.44
CA TYR A 229 -3.19 26.56 14.69
C TYR A 229 -4.70 26.38 14.75
N ALA A 230 -5.24 26.20 15.96
CA ALA A 230 -6.64 25.96 16.24
C ALA A 230 -7.16 26.99 17.26
N ARG A 231 -8.01 27.91 16.80
CA ARG A 231 -8.67 28.91 17.65
C ARG A 231 -10.03 28.41 18.12
N ASP A 232 -10.28 28.44 19.42
CA ASP A 232 -11.55 27.98 20.00
C ASP A 232 -12.75 28.81 19.49
N LEU A 233 -13.83 28.11 19.12
CA LEU A 233 -15.14 28.66 18.75
C LEU A 233 -16.23 28.28 19.77
N GLY A 234 -15.90 27.53 20.81
CA GLY A 234 -16.81 27.00 21.82
C GLY A 234 -17.31 25.59 21.52
N ASN A 235 -17.76 24.89 22.57
CA ASN A 235 -18.33 23.54 22.49
C ASN A 235 -17.44 22.52 21.77
N GLY A 236 -16.12 22.61 21.96
CA GLY A 236 -15.14 21.71 21.33
C GLY A 236 -14.88 21.96 19.85
N LYS A 237 -15.49 23.01 19.26
CA LYS A 237 -15.31 23.41 17.86
C LYS A 237 -14.22 24.46 17.74
N TYR A 238 -13.41 24.36 16.70
CA TYR A 238 -12.26 25.23 16.46
C TYR A 238 -12.24 25.71 15.01
N ALA A 239 -11.63 26.87 14.80
CA ALA A 239 -11.22 27.38 13.49
C ALA A 239 -9.74 27.05 13.28
N LEU A 240 -9.42 26.24 12.28
CA LEU A 240 -8.04 25.89 11.93
C LEU A 240 -7.49 26.87 10.89
N SER A 241 -6.25 27.31 11.10
CA SER A 241 -5.48 28.12 10.17
C SER A 241 -4.08 27.53 10.01
N GLY A 242 -3.67 27.22 8.79
CA GLY A 242 -2.38 26.56 8.52
C GLY A 242 -2.24 26.04 7.10
N TYR A 243 -1.13 25.35 6.82
CA TYR A 243 -0.82 24.86 5.47
C TYR A 243 -0.48 23.37 5.46
N LYS A 244 -1.38 22.55 4.91
CA LYS A 244 -1.15 21.11 4.75
C LYS A 244 -0.41 20.86 3.45
N TRP A 245 0.81 20.35 3.57
CA TRP A 245 1.75 20.26 2.47
C TRP A 245 1.51 19.04 1.58
N PHE A 246 1.05 17.93 2.15
CA PHE A 246 0.58 16.77 1.40
C PHE A 246 -0.76 16.30 1.96
N SER A 247 -1.81 16.53 1.19
CA SER A 247 -3.17 16.09 1.50
C SER A 247 -3.65 15.19 0.38
N SER A 248 -3.63 13.88 0.60
CA SER A 248 -4.14 12.88 -0.35
C SER A 248 -5.64 12.68 -0.22
N ALA A 249 -6.28 12.27 -1.32
CA ALA A 249 -7.72 12.02 -1.41
C ALA A 249 -8.57 13.22 -0.96
N ILE A 250 -8.29 14.39 -1.52
CA ILE A 250 -9.05 15.63 -1.21
C ILE A 250 -10.50 15.61 -1.74
N ASP A 251 -10.88 14.56 -2.48
CA ASP A 251 -12.25 14.20 -2.83
C ASP A 251 -12.98 13.44 -1.70
N ALA A 252 -12.32 13.21 -0.56
CA ALA A 252 -12.92 12.57 0.60
C ALA A 252 -14.00 13.43 1.27
N ASN A 253 -14.80 12.80 2.14
CA ASN A 253 -15.88 13.45 2.85
C ASN A 253 -15.38 14.14 4.12
N MET A 254 -14.41 13.51 4.80
CA MET A 254 -13.84 13.98 6.05
C MET A 254 -12.33 13.84 6.09
N CYS A 255 -11.71 14.45 7.10
CA CYS A 255 -10.29 14.29 7.40
C CYS A 255 -10.04 14.28 8.91
N LEU A 256 -9.02 13.51 9.32
CA LEU A 256 -8.35 13.67 10.61
C LEU A 256 -7.05 14.48 10.44
N THR A 257 -6.86 15.50 11.27
CA THR A 257 -5.71 16.42 11.19
C THR A 257 -5.12 16.72 12.57
N LEU A 258 -3.86 17.19 12.61
CA LEU A 258 -3.24 17.78 13.81
C LEU A 258 -3.19 19.30 13.69
N ALA A 259 -3.37 19.96 14.83
CA ALA A 259 -3.16 21.40 14.99
C ALA A 259 -2.77 21.72 16.44
N ARG A 260 -2.21 22.91 16.65
CA ARG A 260 -1.88 23.47 17.96
C ARG A 260 -3.02 24.34 18.45
N VAL A 261 -3.56 24.04 19.63
CA VAL A 261 -4.54 24.93 20.26
C VAL A 261 -3.83 26.23 20.66
N ILE A 262 -4.43 27.36 20.31
CA ILE A 262 -3.98 28.67 20.80
C ILE A 262 -4.75 29.05 22.06
N ASP A 263 -4.05 29.57 23.07
CA ASP A 263 -4.68 30.11 24.27
C ASP A 263 -5.30 31.49 24.01
N LYS A 264 -5.93 32.08 25.04
CA LYS A 264 -6.62 33.38 24.92
C LYS A 264 -5.66 34.53 24.66
N GLU A 265 -4.41 34.36 25.06
CA GLU A 265 -3.30 35.30 24.89
C GLU A 265 -2.61 35.13 23.53
N GLY A 266 -3.01 34.12 22.74
CA GLY A 266 -2.50 33.85 21.40
C GLY A 266 -1.25 32.98 21.35
N ASN A 267 -0.86 32.35 22.46
CA ASN A 267 0.30 31.46 22.53
C ASN A 267 -0.09 30.02 22.20
N SER A 268 0.91 29.20 21.86
CA SER A 268 0.76 27.76 21.66
C SER A 268 1.93 26.99 22.25
N ILE A 269 1.73 25.71 22.56
CA ILE A 269 2.79 24.85 23.08
C ILE A 269 3.61 24.27 21.90
N PRO A 270 4.95 24.39 21.90
CA PRO A 270 5.79 23.82 20.85
C PRO A 270 5.93 22.30 20.99
N GLY A 271 6.41 21.66 19.91
CA GLY A 271 6.69 20.22 19.90
C GLY A 271 5.44 19.34 19.98
N SER A 272 5.65 18.03 20.16
CA SER A 272 4.59 17.02 20.18
C SER A 272 3.52 17.25 21.25
N LYS A 273 3.89 17.85 22.40
CA LYS A 273 2.99 18.12 23.52
C LYS A 273 1.97 19.23 23.25
N GLY A 274 2.14 20.02 22.19
CA GLY A 274 1.16 21.04 21.79
C GLY A 274 0.14 20.59 20.76
N LEU A 275 0.24 19.35 20.27
CA LEU A 275 -0.61 18.86 19.19
C LEU A 275 -1.86 18.16 19.72
N SER A 276 -3.01 18.55 19.16
CA SER A 276 -4.30 17.90 19.39
C SER A 276 -4.83 17.31 18.09
N LEU A 277 -5.65 16.26 18.21
CA LEU A 277 -6.31 15.61 17.09
C LEU A 277 -7.65 16.29 16.79
N PHE A 278 -7.92 16.54 15.51
CA PHE A 278 -9.14 17.17 15.04
C PHE A 278 -9.80 16.36 13.91
N TYR A 279 -11.13 16.37 13.91
CA TYR A 279 -11.97 15.98 12.79
C TYR A 279 -12.46 17.21 12.04
N LEU A 280 -12.53 17.15 10.71
CA LEU A 280 -13.25 18.13 9.91
C LEU A 280 -13.95 17.47 8.71
N PRO A 281 -15.18 17.90 8.36
CA PRO A 281 -15.73 17.61 7.05
C PRO A 281 -15.01 18.49 6.01
N ILE A 282 -14.65 17.92 4.85
CA ILE A 282 -13.91 18.65 3.80
C ILE A 282 -14.84 19.65 3.10
N ARG A 283 -16.11 19.27 2.93
CA ARG A 283 -17.17 20.13 2.43
C ARG A 283 -18.25 20.34 3.50
N ASP A 284 -18.86 21.51 3.51
CA ASP A 284 -19.99 21.82 4.38
C ASP A 284 -21.32 21.24 3.85
N GLU A 285 -22.42 21.46 4.58
CA GLU A 285 -23.76 20.99 4.20
C GLU A 285 -24.25 21.57 2.86
N GLY A 286 -23.71 22.73 2.45
CA GLY A 286 -23.98 23.36 1.15
C GLY A 286 -23.05 22.88 0.03
N ASN A 287 -22.25 21.83 0.28
CA ASN A 287 -21.26 21.25 -0.63
C ASN A 287 -20.09 22.21 -1.00
N LYS A 288 -19.90 23.30 -0.23
CA LYS A 288 -18.76 24.21 -0.40
C LYS A 288 -17.58 23.73 0.44
N LEU A 289 -16.36 24.09 0.05
CA LEU A 289 -15.18 23.79 0.86
C LEU A 289 -15.27 24.47 2.24
N ASN A 290 -14.98 23.71 3.30
CA ASN A 290 -15.04 24.17 4.68
C ASN A 290 -13.81 25.02 5.04
N GLY A 291 -13.76 26.28 4.61
CA GLY A 291 -12.63 27.17 4.89
C GLY A 291 -11.29 26.61 4.38
N ILE A 292 -11.32 25.90 3.25
CA ILE A 292 -10.18 25.25 2.61
C ILE A 292 -9.99 25.85 1.23
N GLN A 293 -8.76 26.13 0.86
CA GLN A 293 -8.37 26.42 -0.53
C GLN A 293 -7.38 25.37 -1.01
N MET A 294 -7.62 24.80 -2.18
CA MET A 294 -6.69 23.89 -2.83
C MET A 294 -5.64 24.72 -3.57
N VAL A 295 -4.42 24.79 -3.06
CA VAL A 295 -3.37 25.66 -3.63
C VAL A 295 -2.87 25.10 -4.96
N ARG A 296 -2.61 23.80 -5.02
CA ARG A 296 -2.26 23.07 -6.25
C ARG A 296 -2.36 21.57 -6.04
N LEU A 297 -2.50 20.81 -7.12
CA LEU A 297 -2.21 19.38 -7.13
C LEU A 297 -0.71 19.12 -7.22
N LYS A 298 -0.24 18.04 -6.60
CA LYS A 298 1.14 17.57 -6.73
C LYS A 298 1.37 16.95 -8.11
N ASN A 299 2.49 17.29 -8.75
CA ASN A 299 3.01 16.53 -9.88
C ASN A 299 3.91 15.40 -9.35
N LYS A 300 3.47 14.15 -9.51
CA LYS A 300 4.03 12.98 -8.80
C LYS A 300 4.61 11.97 -9.78
N LEU A 301 5.65 11.26 -9.34
CA LEU A 301 6.26 10.13 -10.06
C LEU A 301 5.22 9.02 -10.38
N GLY A 302 4.58 8.50 -9.33
CA GLY A 302 3.46 7.57 -9.41
C GLY A 302 2.27 8.10 -8.63
N THR A 303 1.27 7.26 -8.40
CA THR A 303 -0.01 7.59 -7.79
C THR A 303 -0.74 8.71 -8.52
N ARG A 304 -0.56 8.81 -9.85
CA ARG A 304 -1.07 9.94 -10.65
C ARG A 304 -2.61 9.95 -10.70
N GLN A 305 -3.23 8.81 -10.45
CA GLN A 305 -4.68 8.62 -10.29
C GLN A 305 -5.24 9.39 -9.07
N LEU A 306 -4.45 9.45 -7.98
CA LEU A 306 -4.86 9.97 -6.67
C LEU A 306 -4.75 11.50 -6.61
N PRO A 307 -5.82 12.24 -6.29
CA PRO A 307 -5.73 13.69 -6.09
C PRO A 307 -5.02 14.01 -4.77
N THR A 308 -3.76 14.44 -4.87
CA THR A 308 -2.97 14.93 -3.74
C THR A 308 -2.74 16.43 -3.91
N ALA A 309 -3.20 17.24 -2.96
CA ALA A 309 -3.02 18.69 -2.99
C ALA A 309 -2.16 19.23 -1.86
N GLU A 310 -1.78 20.48 -2.05
CA GLU A 310 -1.46 21.42 -0.98
C GLU A 310 -2.72 22.18 -0.59
N LEU A 311 -3.02 22.25 0.71
CA LEU A 311 -4.23 22.90 1.21
C LEU A 311 -3.86 24.06 2.13
N LEU A 312 -4.46 25.22 1.88
CA LEU A 312 -4.49 26.33 2.82
C LEU A 312 -5.77 26.21 3.64
N LEU A 313 -5.61 26.12 4.95
CA LEU A 313 -6.70 26.16 5.93
C LEU A 313 -6.82 27.60 6.41
N ASP A 314 -7.99 28.20 6.24
CA ASP A 314 -8.29 29.54 6.71
C ASP A 314 -9.68 29.57 7.32
N GLY A 315 -9.72 29.44 8.66
CA GLY A 315 -10.98 29.35 9.39
C GLY A 315 -11.72 28.02 9.17
N THR A 316 -11.01 26.95 8.79
CA THR A 316 -11.59 25.61 8.61
C THR A 316 -12.24 25.14 9.91
N LYS A 317 -13.54 24.83 9.89
CA LYS A 317 -14.26 24.40 11.09
C LYS A 317 -13.93 22.95 11.41
N ALA A 318 -13.50 22.68 12.63
CA ALA A 318 -13.09 21.35 13.07
C ALA A 318 -13.56 21.04 14.50
N LEU A 319 -13.71 19.77 14.82
CA LEU A 319 -14.03 19.24 16.15
C LEU A 319 -12.77 18.66 16.78
N LYS A 320 -12.42 19.09 17.99
CA LYS A 320 -11.28 18.52 18.74
C LYS A 320 -11.66 17.16 19.30
N LEU A 321 -10.92 16.11 18.94
CA LEU A 321 -11.21 14.72 19.31
C LEU A 321 -10.36 14.22 20.49
N SER A 322 -9.15 14.77 20.68
CA SER A 322 -8.27 14.37 21.78
C SER A 322 -8.26 15.40 22.91
N GLU A 323 -7.79 14.96 24.07
CA GLU A 323 -7.20 15.86 25.06
C GLU A 323 -6.09 16.69 24.42
N GLU A 324 -5.86 17.88 24.98
CA GLU A 324 -4.79 18.75 24.49
C GLU A 324 -3.42 18.10 24.68
N GLY A 325 -2.57 18.18 23.66
CA GLY A 325 -1.26 17.54 23.66
C GLY A 325 -1.25 16.02 23.47
N ARG A 326 -2.43 15.40 23.29
CA ARG A 326 -2.59 13.96 23.04
C ARG A 326 -2.93 13.63 21.59
N GLY A 327 -2.66 14.55 20.65
CA GLY A 327 -2.93 14.36 19.23
C GLY A 327 -2.14 13.22 18.58
N ILE A 328 -0.82 13.13 18.82
CA ILE A 328 0.01 12.05 18.27
C ILE A 328 -0.41 10.67 18.81
N PRO A 329 -0.61 10.48 20.13
CA PRO A 329 -1.20 9.24 20.64
C PRO A 329 -2.54 8.90 20.00
N GLY A 330 -3.44 9.88 19.83
CA GLY A 330 -4.76 9.68 19.22
C GLY A 330 -4.68 9.17 17.77
N ILE A 331 -3.83 9.79 16.93
CA ILE A 331 -3.70 9.38 15.52
C ILE A 331 -2.90 8.09 15.32
N SER A 332 -2.26 7.55 16.36
CA SER A 332 -1.42 6.34 16.22
C SER A 332 -2.20 5.11 15.72
N ASN A 333 -3.50 5.02 16.03
CA ASN A 333 -4.40 3.99 15.52
C ASN A 333 -4.49 4.02 13.98
N MET A 334 -4.73 5.20 13.42
CA MET A 334 -4.71 5.44 11.97
C MET A 334 -3.37 5.06 11.36
N LEU A 335 -2.25 5.50 11.96
CA LEU A 335 -0.90 5.21 11.44
C LEU A 335 -0.63 3.70 11.39
N ASN A 336 -1.03 2.95 12.41
CA ASN A 336 -0.79 1.51 12.43
C ASN A 336 -1.60 0.78 11.35
N VAL A 337 -2.88 1.13 11.18
CA VAL A 337 -3.72 0.51 10.13
C VAL A 337 -3.21 0.88 8.73
N THR A 338 -2.90 2.15 8.48
CA THR A 338 -2.38 2.61 7.17
C THR A 338 -1.02 1.99 6.83
N ARG A 339 -0.17 1.71 7.83
CA ARG A 339 1.10 0.96 7.64
C ARG A 339 0.87 -0.48 7.19
N ILE A 340 -0.15 -1.17 7.71
CA ILE A 340 -0.51 -2.53 7.26
C ILE A 340 -1.10 -2.48 5.84
N HIS A 341 -1.96 -1.49 5.54
CA HIS A 341 -2.43 -1.24 4.16
C HIS A 341 -1.29 -0.96 3.18
N ASN A 342 -0.28 -0.19 3.59
CA ASN A 342 0.91 0.06 2.77
C ASN A 342 1.69 -1.24 2.47
N ALA A 343 1.83 -2.11 3.47
CA ALA A 343 2.46 -3.41 3.29
C ALA A 343 1.65 -4.28 2.33
N MET A 344 0.32 -4.27 2.46
CA MET A 344 -0.60 -4.91 1.51
C MET A 344 -0.36 -4.40 0.09
N ALA A 345 -0.32 -3.08 -0.11
CA ALA A 345 -0.05 -2.50 -1.43
C ALA A 345 1.28 -3.00 -2.00
N SER A 346 2.35 -2.96 -1.20
CA SER A 346 3.68 -3.41 -1.59
C SER A 346 3.68 -4.88 -2.07
N VAL A 347 3.13 -5.79 -1.27
CA VAL A 347 3.10 -7.22 -1.63
C VAL A 347 2.16 -7.49 -2.81
N SER A 348 1.05 -6.75 -2.91
CA SER A 348 0.11 -6.89 -4.04
C SER A 348 0.74 -6.48 -5.38
N PHE A 349 1.61 -5.46 -5.39
CA PHE A 349 2.36 -5.07 -6.58
C PHE A 349 3.43 -6.10 -6.94
N MET A 350 4.13 -6.67 -5.95
CA MET A 350 5.08 -7.77 -6.18
C MET A 350 4.38 -8.98 -6.83
N ARG A 351 3.21 -9.39 -6.29
CA ARG A 351 2.43 -10.47 -6.89
C ARG A 351 2.00 -10.14 -8.31
N ARG A 352 1.49 -8.92 -8.55
CA ARG A 352 1.02 -8.51 -9.88
C ARG A 352 2.11 -8.63 -10.93
N ILE A 353 3.30 -8.10 -10.67
CA ILE A 353 4.38 -8.14 -11.67
C ILE A 353 4.86 -9.57 -11.92
N ILE A 354 4.92 -10.42 -10.89
CA ILE A 354 5.27 -11.83 -11.04
C ILE A 354 4.21 -12.58 -11.85
N SER A 355 2.91 -12.33 -11.60
CA SER A 355 1.80 -12.93 -12.34
C SER A 355 1.86 -12.59 -13.83
N LEU A 356 2.07 -11.32 -14.16
CA LEU A 356 2.20 -10.91 -15.57
C LEU A 356 3.49 -11.46 -16.21
N ALA A 357 4.60 -11.48 -15.47
CA ALA A 357 5.88 -11.98 -15.98
C ALA A 357 5.83 -13.50 -16.24
N ARG A 358 5.23 -14.30 -15.35
CA ARG A 358 5.06 -15.75 -15.58
C ARG A 358 4.19 -16.03 -16.79
N ASP A 359 3.10 -15.29 -16.98
CA ASP A 359 2.21 -15.46 -18.13
C ASP A 359 2.91 -15.07 -19.44
N TYR A 360 3.57 -13.90 -19.46
CA TYR A 360 4.33 -13.45 -20.61
C TYR A 360 5.47 -14.40 -20.98
N SER A 361 6.08 -15.05 -19.98
CA SER A 361 7.19 -15.98 -20.21
C SER A 361 6.80 -17.16 -21.10
N LYS A 362 5.52 -17.54 -21.12
CA LYS A 362 4.95 -18.59 -21.99
C LYS A 362 4.53 -18.10 -23.37
N LYS A 363 4.61 -16.80 -23.61
CA LYS A 363 4.17 -16.15 -24.87
C LYS A 363 5.34 -15.54 -25.64
N ARG A 364 6.47 -15.31 -24.96
CA ARG A 364 7.64 -14.65 -25.55
C ARG A 364 8.70 -15.65 -25.94
N ILE A 365 8.96 -15.75 -27.25
CA ILE A 365 10.01 -16.59 -27.82
C ILE A 365 11.33 -15.81 -27.88
N VAL A 366 12.39 -16.34 -27.28
CA VAL A 366 13.78 -15.85 -27.38
C VAL A 366 14.71 -17.02 -27.67
N PHE A 367 15.57 -16.85 -28.67
CA PHE A 367 16.49 -17.90 -29.16
C PHE A 367 15.79 -19.24 -29.44
N GLY A 368 14.60 -19.20 -30.05
CA GLY A 368 13.88 -20.37 -30.55
C GLY A 368 12.96 -21.08 -29.54
N ARG A 369 12.84 -20.59 -28.30
CA ARG A 369 11.92 -21.14 -27.30
C ARG A 369 11.31 -20.09 -26.38
N GLU A 370 10.24 -20.45 -25.68
CA GLU A 370 9.61 -19.59 -24.66
C GLU A 370 10.61 -19.18 -23.56
N GLN A 371 10.46 -17.99 -22.99
CA GLN A 371 11.23 -17.55 -21.82
C GLN A 371 11.05 -18.53 -20.64
N SER A 372 9.87 -19.13 -20.50
CA SER A 372 9.51 -20.13 -19.49
C SER A 372 10.42 -21.38 -19.53
N GLU A 373 11.05 -21.67 -20.66
CA GLU A 373 11.95 -22.82 -20.85
C GLU A 373 13.42 -22.51 -20.55
N TRP A 374 13.77 -21.24 -20.29
CA TRP A 374 15.14 -20.85 -19.98
C TRP A 374 15.41 -20.94 -18.47
N PRO A 375 16.33 -21.80 -18.01
CA PRO A 375 16.58 -21.98 -16.58
C PRO A 375 16.96 -20.69 -15.85
N LEU A 376 17.71 -19.79 -16.51
CA LEU A 376 18.08 -18.50 -15.95
C LEU A 376 16.86 -17.62 -15.67
N HIS A 377 15.90 -17.55 -16.62
CA HIS A 377 14.69 -16.75 -16.46
C HIS A 377 13.81 -17.28 -15.33
N VAL A 378 13.62 -18.59 -15.27
CA VAL A 378 12.89 -19.25 -14.18
C VAL A 378 13.59 -19.05 -12.83
N ALA A 379 14.93 -19.13 -12.77
CA ALA A 379 15.68 -18.88 -11.55
C ALA A 379 15.52 -17.44 -11.04
N THR A 380 15.48 -16.45 -11.92
CA THR A 380 15.20 -15.05 -11.57
C THR A 380 13.80 -14.93 -10.97
N ILE A 381 12.75 -15.39 -11.67
CA ILE A 381 11.37 -15.31 -11.16
C ILE A 381 11.21 -16.08 -9.85
N ALA A 382 11.87 -17.22 -9.68
CA ALA A 382 11.82 -18.01 -8.44
C ALA A 382 12.37 -17.23 -7.24
N LYS A 383 13.44 -16.43 -7.40
CA LYS A 383 13.96 -15.55 -6.33
C LYS A 383 12.96 -14.47 -5.94
N LEU A 384 12.30 -13.86 -6.92
CA LEU A 384 11.24 -12.87 -6.67
C LEU A 384 10.05 -13.50 -5.96
N GLU A 385 9.66 -14.72 -6.34
CA GLU A 385 8.57 -15.47 -5.72
C GLU A 385 8.85 -15.80 -4.25
N VAL A 386 10.09 -16.19 -3.91
CA VAL A 386 10.50 -16.45 -2.52
C VAL A 386 10.27 -15.22 -1.64
N GLU A 387 10.71 -14.04 -2.10
CA GLU A 387 10.53 -12.76 -1.38
C GLU A 387 9.06 -12.33 -1.31
N CYS A 388 8.30 -12.53 -2.39
CA CYS A 388 6.87 -12.22 -2.43
C CYS A 388 6.07 -13.09 -1.44
N ARG A 389 6.38 -14.40 -1.35
CA ARG A 389 5.74 -15.32 -0.38
C ARG A 389 6.06 -14.95 1.06
N ALA A 390 7.30 -14.57 1.35
CA ALA A 390 7.72 -14.05 2.66
C ALA A 390 6.88 -12.83 3.07
N GLY A 391 6.81 -11.82 2.20
CA GLY A 391 6.03 -10.61 2.44
C GLY A 391 4.53 -10.88 2.60
N PHE A 392 3.97 -11.79 1.79
CA PHE A 392 2.56 -12.18 1.87
C PHE A 392 2.20 -12.82 3.21
N LEU A 393 2.97 -13.81 3.67
CA LEU A 393 2.69 -14.43 4.97
C LEU A 393 2.82 -13.43 6.11
N PHE A 394 3.79 -12.51 6.02
CA PHE A 394 3.98 -11.48 7.03
C PHE A 394 2.79 -10.51 7.10
N LEU A 395 2.24 -10.13 5.95
CA LEU A 395 1.00 -9.36 5.87
C LEU A 395 -0.17 -10.10 6.53
N MET A 396 -0.37 -11.37 6.19
CA MET A 396 -1.48 -12.17 6.71
C MET A 396 -1.38 -12.38 8.23
N GLU A 397 -0.16 -12.53 8.76
CA GLU A 397 0.05 -12.60 10.21
C GLU A 397 -0.26 -11.28 10.92
N ALA A 398 0.13 -10.14 10.34
CA ALA A 398 -0.24 -8.84 10.90
C ALA A 398 -1.76 -8.62 10.87
N ALA A 399 -2.45 -9.06 9.82
CA ALA A 399 -3.90 -9.05 9.75
C ALA A 399 -4.55 -9.95 10.82
N ARG A 400 -3.99 -11.15 11.07
CA ARG A 400 -4.43 -12.06 12.14
C ARG A 400 -4.29 -11.41 13.52
N LEU A 401 -3.11 -10.86 13.81
CA LEU A 401 -2.81 -10.21 15.09
C LEU A 401 -3.66 -8.95 15.31
N LEU A 402 -3.90 -8.17 14.25
CA LEU A 402 -4.83 -7.04 14.31
C LEU A 402 -6.26 -7.50 14.66
N GLY A 403 -6.75 -8.57 14.01
CA GLY A 403 -8.04 -9.15 14.32
C GLY A 403 -8.16 -9.64 15.76
N LEU A 404 -7.13 -10.32 16.29
CA LEU A 404 -7.10 -10.78 17.69
C LEU A 404 -7.06 -9.63 18.70
N SER A 405 -6.33 -8.57 18.38
CA SER A 405 -6.30 -7.35 19.18
C SER A 405 -7.70 -6.73 19.24
N GLU A 406 -8.38 -6.64 18.10
CA GLU A 406 -9.75 -6.10 17.99
C GLU A 406 -10.81 -6.98 18.63
N SER A 407 -10.59 -8.29 18.71
CA SER A 407 -11.51 -9.20 19.40
C SER A 407 -11.33 -9.19 20.92
N GLY A 408 -10.30 -8.52 21.45
CA GLY A 408 -9.90 -8.61 22.85
C GLY A 408 -9.37 -9.99 23.27
N LYS A 409 -8.95 -10.83 22.29
CA LYS A 409 -8.46 -12.20 22.54
C LYS A 409 -6.94 -12.33 22.38
N ALA A 410 -6.26 -11.29 21.91
CA ALA A 410 -4.81 -11.28 21.84
C ALA A 410 -4.18 -11.43 23.23
N THR A 411 -3.21 -12.32 23.34
CA THR A 411 -2.37 -12.41 24.54
C THR A 411 -1.51 -11.15 24.68
N PRO A 412 -0.96 -10.84 25.88
CA PRO A 412 -0.02 -9.73 26.05
C PRO A 412 1.19 -9.82 25.10
N ILE A 413 1.70 -11.04 24.85
CA ILE A 413 2.80 -11.29 23.91
C ILE A 413 2.39 -10.93 22.47
N GLU A 414 1.19 -11.32 22.05
CA GLU A 414 0.66 -10.98 20.71
C GLU A 414 0.45 -9.48 20.53
N LEU A 415 -0.01 -8.75 21.56
CA LEU A 415 -0.14 -7.28 21.51
C LEU A 415 1.21 -6.57 21.36
N LEU A 416 2.22 -7.01 22.12
CA LEU A 416 3.58 -6.49 22.01
C LEU A 416 4.19 -6.81 20.63
N ASN A 417 3.92 -8.02 20.11
CA ASN A 417 4.34 -8.40 18.77
C ASN A 417 3.66 -7.55 17.70
N LEU A 418 2.34 -7.34 17.75
CA LEU A 418 1.62 -6.49 16.79
C LEU A 418 2.25 -5.08 16.72
N ARG A 419 2.56 -4.50 17.89
CA ARG A 419 3.22 -3.20 18.01
C ARG A 419 4.62 -3.20 17.38
N LEU A 420 5.41 -4.24 17.58
CA LEU A 420 6.74 -4.40 17.00
C LEU A 420 6.69 -4.62 15.49
N ILE A 421 5.84 -5.55 15.03
CA ILE A 421 5.86 -5.98 13.64
C ILE A 421 5.22 -4.99 12.69
N THR A 422 4.30 -4.13 13.14
CA THR A 422 3.63 -3.17 12.25
C THR A 422 4.64 -2.26 11.51
N PRO A 423 5.59 -1.57 12.20
CA PRO A 423 6.63 -0.82 11.50
C PRO A 423 7.60 -1.73 10.72
N VAL A 424 7.96 -2.91 11.24
CA VAL A 424 8.86 -3.87 10.57
C VAL A 424 8.27 -4.36 9.24
N LEU A 425 7.02 -4.83 9.24
CA LEU A 425 6.28 -5.28 8.08
C LEU A 425 6.26 -4.20 6.99
N LYS A 426 5.88 -2.97 7.37
CA LYS A 426 5.78 -1.85 6.43
C LYS A 426 7.13 -1.54 5.81
N LEU A 427 8.18 -1.33 6.61
CA LEU A 427 9.51 -0.98 6.10
C LEU A 427 10.13 -2.12 5.28
N TYR A 428 9.91 -3.38 5.70
CA TYR A 428 10.49 -4.56 5.08
C TYR A 428 9.89 -4.78 3.69
N THR A 429 8.57 -4.89 3.60
CA THR A 429 7.85 -5.13 2.34
C THR A 429 8.08 -3.97 1.36
N ALA A 430 7.99 -2.72 1.81
CA ALA A 430 8.24 -1.57 0.95
C ALA A 430 9.67 -1.53 0.39
N LYS A 431 10.66 -1.94 1.19
CA LYS A 431 12.06 -1.92 0.75
C LYS A 431 12.40 -3.05 -0.21
N LYS A 432 11.68 -4.17 -0.15
CA LYS A 432 11.76 -5.28 -1.11
C LYS A 432 10.97 -5.02 -2.39
N CYS A 433 9.89 -4.24 -2.31
CA CYS A 433 8.95 -4.00 -3.40
C CYS A 433 9.59 -3.42 -4.66
N VAL A 434 10.29 -2.30 -4.53
CA VAL A 434 10.80 -1.55 -5.69
C VAL A 434 11.84 -2.33 -6.49
N PRO A 435 12.90 -2.91 -5.89
CA PRO A 435 13.85 -3.72 -6.65
C PRO A 435 13.19 -4.94 -7.31
N LEU A 436 12.25 -5.60 -6.63
CA LEU A 436 11.53 -6.76 -7.16
C LEU A 436 10.71 -6.38 -8.40
N ILE A 437 10.02 -5.25 -8.37
CA ILE A 437 9.24 -4.78 -9.52
C ILE A 437 10.15 -4.29 -10.65
N SER A 438 11.28 -3.68 -10.33
CA SER A 438 12.30 -3.33 -11.33
C SER A 438 12.78 -4.57 -12.10
N GLU A 439 13.12 -5.66 -11.41
CA GLU A 439 13.47 -6.93 -12.02
C GLU A 439 12.28 -7.54 -12.81
N GLY A 440 11.08 -7.39 -12.26
CA GLY A 440 9.86 -7.89 -12.87
C GLY A 440 9.52 -7.20 -14.21
N ILE A 441 9.70 -5.89 -14.33
CA ILE A 441 9.49 -5.20 -15.61
C ILE A 441 10.59 -5.55 -16.63
N GLU A 442 11.80 -5.88 -16.17
CA GLU A 442 12.90 -6.32 -17.04
C GLU A 442 12.60 -7.66 -17.75
N CYS A 443 11.74 -8.50 -17.16
CA CYS A 443 11.26 -9.75 -17.79
C CYS A 443 10.58 -9.50 -19.15
N PHE A 444 10.05 -8.29 -19.38
CA PHE A 444 9.39 -7.88 -20.62
C PHE A 444 10.34 -7.16 -21.61
N GLY A 445 11.58 -6.91 -21.22
CA GLY A 445 12.55 -6.13 -21.99
C GLY A 445 12.03 -4.72 -22.29
N GLY A 446 12.19 -4.27 -23.54
CA GLY A 446 11.73 -2.95 -23.98
C GLY A 446 10.25 -2.70 -23.69
N GLN A 447 9.38 -3.72 -23.80
CA GLN A 447 7.94 -3.57 -23.53
C GLN A 447 7.66 -3.23 -22.06
N GLY A 448 8.47 -3.72 -21.12
CA GLY A 448 8.35 -3.41 -19.70
C GLY A 448 8.58 -1.94 -19.35
N TYR A 449 9.23 -1.21 -20.26
CA TYR A 449 9.53 0.22 -20.12
C TYR A 449 8.50 1.12 -20.83
N MET A 450 7.59 0.56 -21.63
CA MET A 450 6.62 1.33 -22.40
C MET A 450 5.37 1.64 -21.57
N GLU A 451 5.07 2.92 -21.37
CA GLU A 451 3.97 3.38 -20.51
C GLU A 451 2.59 2.93 -20.98
N ASP A 452 2.38 2.74 -22.27
CA ASP A 452 1.13 2.29 -22.88
C ASP A 452 0.78 0.84 -22.51
N THR A 453 1.76 0.01 -22.16
CA THR A 453 1.55 -1.35 -21.62
C THR A 453 0.96 -1.36 -20.21
N GLY A 454 1.12 -0.27 -19.45
CA GLY A 454 0.72 -0.19 -18.04
C GLY A 454 1.71 -0.82 -17.04
N LEU A 455 2.75 -1.52 -17.50
CA LEU A 455 3.76 -2.13 -16.62
C LEU A 455 4.57 -1.06 -15.83
N PRO A 456 5.02 0.06 -16.42
CA PRO A 456 5.76 1.09 -15.68
C PRO A 456 4.96 1.74 -14.55
N THR A 457 3.62 1.75 -14.64
CA THR A 457 2.74 2.26 -13.58
C THR A 457 2.98 1.50 -12.27
N ILE A 458 3.16 0.17 -12.32
CA ILE A 458 3.41 -0.66 -11.14
C ILE A 458 4.71 -0.23 -10.45
N LEU A 459 5.78 0.04 -11.21
CA LEU A 459 7.05 0.50 -10.64
C LEU A 459 6.95 1.91 -10.05
N ARG A 460 6.35 2.85 -10.79
CA ARG A 460 6.16 4.24 -10.33
C ARG A 460 5.31 4.30 -9.07
N ASP A 461 4.26 3.48 -8.99
CA ASP A 461 3.37 3.42 -7.84
C ASP A 461 4.03 2.71 -6.66
N ALA A 462 4.78 1.63 -6.88
CA ALA A 462 5.53 0.95 -5.82
C ALA A 462 6.55 1.86 -5.13
N GLN A 463 7.14 2.82 -5.85
CA GLN A 463 8.12 3.76 -5.29
C GLN A 463 7.54 4.67 -4.19
N VAL A 464 6.22 4.81 -4.07
CA VAL A 464 5.59 5.58 -2.99
C VAL A 464 5.60 4.83 -1.65
N THR A 465 5.57 3.50 -1.66
CA THR A 465 5.40 2.69 -0.44
C THR A 465 6.57 2.78 0.56
N PRO A 466 7.84 2.98 0.17
CA PRO A 466 8.92 3.23 1.14
C PRO A 466 8.98 4.68 1.62
N ILE A 467 8.12 5.58 1.14
CA ILE A 467 8.16 7.02 1.42
C ILE A 467 7.05 7.44 2.39
N TRP A 468 5.79 7.28 2.02
CA TRP A 468 4.65 7.74 2.84
C TRP A 468 4.46 6.86 4.10
N GLU A 469 3.69 7.33 5.08
CA GLU A 469 3.45 6.63 6.36
C GLU A 469 4.74 6.18 7.10
N GLY A 470 5.82 6.95 6.92
CA GLY A 470 7.12 6.73 7.53
C GLY A 470 8.14 6.08 6.57
N THR A 471 9.27 6.75 6.38
CA THR A 471 10.36 6.20 5.56
C THR A 471 11.01 4.99 6.23
N THR A 472 11.77 4.19 5.48
CA THR A 472 12.47 3.01 6.01
C THR A 472 13.28 3.33 7.28
N ASN A 473 14.04 4.43 7.29
CA ASN A 473 14.84 4.82 8.44
C ASN A 473 13.96 5.29 9.61
N VAL A 474 12.92 6.10 9.35
CA VAL A 474 12.01 6.59 10.40
C VAL A 474 11.29 5.44 11.10
N LEU A 475 10.84 4.43 10.35
CA LEU A 475 10.21 3.25 10.94
C LEU A 475 11.22 2.32 11.62
N SER A 476 12.49 2.31 11.17
CA SER A 476 13.55 1.60 11.89
C SER A 476 13.83 2.27 13.25
N LEU A 477 13.77 3.59 13.33
CA LEU A 477 13.83 4.32 14.60
C LEU A 477 12.58 4.08 15.45
N ASP A 478 11.41 3.89 14.83
CA ASP A 478 10.18 3.49 15.54
C ASP A 478 10.34 2.11 16.19
N VAL A 479 10.98 1.15 15.50
CA VAL A 479 11.33 -0.16 16.08
C VAL A 479 12.22 0.01 17.32
N LEU A 480 13.24 0.86 17.27
CA LEU A 480 14.07 1.15 18.46
C LEU A 480 13.26 1.84 19.57
N ARG A 481 12.32 2.73 19.22
CA ARG A 481 11.39 3.35 20.19
C ARG A 481 10.50 2.32 20.87
N VAL A 482 10.06 1.28 20.16
CA VAL A 482 9.31 0.16 20.74
C VAL A 482 10.20 -0.60 21.74
N PHE A 483 11.45 -0.92 21.38
CA PHE A 483 12.42 -1.54 22.30
C PHE A 483 12.75 -0.68 23.53
N GLY A 484 12.71 0.65 23.41
CA GLY A 484 12.93 1.58 24.53
C GLY A 484 11.75 1.71 25.52
N SER A 485 10.68 0.94 25.33
CA SER A 485 9.58 0.87 26.30
C SER A 485 9.96 0.10 27.58
N LYS A 486 9.09 0.10 28.59
CA LYS A 486 9.32 -0.65 29.84
C LYS A 486 9.14 -2.17 29.66
N ASP A 487 8.56 -2.60 28.55
CA ASP A 487 8.23 -3.99 28.27
C ASP A 487 9.43 -4.75 27.68
N ASN A 488 9.57 -6.04 27.97
CA ASN A 488 10.59 -6.90 27.35
C ASN A 488 10.17 -7.30 25.92
N ILE A 489 10.21 -6.34 24.99
CA ILE A 489 9.80 -6.55 23.59
C ILE A 489 10.59 -7.66 22.90
N LEU A 490 11.91 -7.75 23.18
CA LEU A 490 12.77 -8.76 22.56
C LEU A 490 12.44 -10.17 23.05
N GLY A 491 12.14 -10.33 24.35
CA GLY A 491 11.63 -11.59 24.89
C GLY A 491 10.25 -11.94 24.33
N ALA A 492 9.33 -10.98 24.27
CA ALA A 492 8.01 -11.21 23.68
C ALA A 492 8.10 -11.62 22.19
N PHE A 493 9.02 -11.05 21.43
CA PHE A 493 9.30 -11.46 20.05
C PHE A 493 9.77 -12.92 19.99
N GLU A 494 10.74 -13.30 20.79
CA GLU A 494 11.24 -14.69 20.85
C GLU A 494 10.16 -15.68 21.29
N ASP A 495 9.41 -15.36 22.34
CA ASP A 495 8.33 -16.22 22.84
C ASP A 495 7.27 -16.44 21.77
N HIS A 496 6.90 -15.39 21.04
CA HIS A 496 5.95 -15.50 19.93
C HIS A 496 6.50 -16.36 18.80
N ILE A 497 7.74 -16.11 18.34
CA ILE A 497 8.36 -16.93 17.30
C ILE A 497 8.42 -18.40 17.71
N ASN A 498 8.84 -18.70 18.94
CA ASN A 498 8.89 -20.05 19.48
C ASN A 498 7.49 -20.70 19.54
N SER A 499 6.45 -19.92 19.85
CA SER A 499 5.07 -20.42 19.91
C SER A 499 4.52 -20.85 18.54
N ILE A 500 5.00 -20.26 17.44
CA ILE A 500 4.53 -20.54 16.08
C ILE A 500 5.50 -21.45 15.30
N LEU A 501 6.68 -21.75 15.84
CA LEU A 501 7.64 -22.68 15.26
C LEU A 501 7.10 -24.12 15.31
N PRO A 502 7.09 -24.86 14.19
CA PRO A 502 6.67 -26.26 14.19
C PRO A 502 7.62 -27.13 15.01
N THR A 503 7.06 -28.07 15.77
CA THR A 503 7.81 -28.93 16.71
C THR A 503 8.20 -30.27 16.08
N ASN A 504 7.30 -30.90 15.32
CA ASN A 504 7.47 -32.24 14.77
C ASN A 504 7.81 -32.21 13.27
N LEU A 505 9.07 -31.93 12.93
CA LEU A 505 9.55 -31.87 11.55
C LEU A 505 10.27 -33.17 11.16
N THR A 506 9.86 -33.79 10.04
CA THR A 506 10.50 -34.99 9.49
C THR A 506 11.34 -34.70 8.24
N ASN A 507 11.03 -33.61 7.52
CA ASN A 507 11.79 -33.20 6.34
C ASN A 507 13.09 -32.49 6.73
N GLN A 508 14.22 -32.99 6.24
CA GLN A 508 15.56 -32.48 6.56
C GLN A 508 15.73 -30.98 6.26
N LYS A 509 15.21 -30.47 5.13
CA LYS A 509 15.29 -29.04 4.78
C LYS A 509 14.55 -28.16 5.79
N LEU A 510 13.43 -28.64 6.33
CA LEU A 510 12.66 -27.91 7.32
C LEU A 510 13.36 -27.93 8.70
N VAL A 511 13.98 -29.06 9.08
CA VAL A 511 14.78 -29.18 10.30
C VAL A 511 15.96 -28.20 10.25
N GLU A 512 16.68 -28.16 9.15
CA GLU A 512 17.80 -27.22 8.94
C GLU A 512 17.32 -25.77 8.97
N ALA A 513 16.19 -25.46 8.33
CA ALA A 513 15.62 -24.13 8.36
C ALA A 513 15.22 -23.67 9.76
N LYS A 514 14.60 -24.57 10.54
CA LYS A 514 14.29 -24.31 11.95
C LYS A 514 15.55 -23.98 12.75
N ALA A 515 16.60 -24.78 12.62
CA ALA A 515 17.86 -24.56 13.33
C ALA A 515 18.49 -23.20 12.96
N LYS A 516 18.43 -22.79 11.69
CA LYS A 516 18.91 -21.47 11.24
C LYS A 516 18.09 -20.32 11.80
N ILE A 517 16.77 -20.47 11.89
CA ILE A 517 15.89 -19.48 12.50
C ILE A 517 16.21 -19.32 14.00
N GLU A 518 16.32 -20.43 14.72
CA GLU A 518 16.69 -20.44 16.15
C GLU A 518 18.07 -19.80 16.38
N GLN A 519 19.05 -20.12 15.52
CA GLN A 519 20.37 -19.48 15.53
C GLN A 519 20.26 -17.96 15.29
N GLY A 520 19.45 -17.54 14.33
CA GLY A 520 19.23 -16.11 14.02
C GLY A 520 18.63 -15.35 15.20
N ILE A 521 17.67 -15.94 15.91
CA ILE A 521 17.08 -15.36 17.14
C ILE A 521 18.17 -15.22 18.22
N ALA A 522 18.95 -16.27 18.45
CA ALA A 522 20.02 -16.27 19.44
C ALA A 522 21.09 -15.22 19.12
N GLU A 523 21.45 -15.06 17.85
CA GLU A 523 22.43 -14.07 17.39
C GLU A 523 21.92 -12.63 17.50
N LEU A 524 20.66 -12.38 17.11
CA LEU A 524 19.99 -11.09 17.30
C LEU A 524 20.03 -10.69 18.78
N LYS A 525 19.57 -11.58 19.66
CA LYS A 525 19.56 -11.34 21.12
C LYS A 525 20.95 -11.07 21.64
N LYS A 526 21.90 -11.96 21.35
CA LYS A 526 23.29 -11.85 21.79
C LYS A 526 23.90 -10.52 21.36
N THR A 527 23.63 -10.07 20.15
CA THR A 527 24.21 -8.82 19.62
C THR A 527 23.56 -7.60 20.27
N LEU A 528 22.23 -7.55 20.40
CA LEU A 528 21.55 -6.43 21.08
C LEU A 528 21.92 -6.33 22.57
N HIS A 529 22.03 -7.46 23.28
CA HIS A 529 22.53 -7.46 24.67
C HIS A 529 23.96 -6.95 24.75
N LYS A 530 24.85 -7.35 23.83
CA LYS A 530 26.22 -6.83 23.77
C LYS A 530 26.26 -5.32 23.53
N VAL A 531 25.42 -4.79 22.65
CA VAL A 531 25.29 -3.35 22.40
C VAL A 531 24.86 -2.64 23.69
N SER A 532 23.82 -3.15 24.37
CA SER A 532 23.32 -2.59 25.63
C SER A 532 24.33 -2.67 26.78
N HIS A 533 25.14 -3.73 26.88
CA HIS A 533 26.18 -3.82 27.91
C HIS A 533 27.36 -2.90 27.60
N LYS A 534 27.80 -2.85 26.35
CA LYS A 534 28.92 -2.00 25.94
C LYS A 534 28.57 -0.52 25.97
N SER A 535 27.31 -0.12 25.82
CA SER A 535 26.91 1.29 25.94
C SER A 535 27.17 1.88 27.33
N ILE A 536 27.42 1.04 28.35
CA ILE A 536 27.82 1.46 29.69
C ILE A 536 29.29 1.88 29.74
N THR A 537 30.16 1.20 28.98
CA THR A 537 31.62 1.35 29.07
C THR A 537 32.25 2.06 27.87
N GLN A 538 31.55 2.15 26.74
CA GLN A 538 31.99 2.85 25.54
C GLN A 538 30.81 3.50 24.81
N PRO A 539 31.01 4.62 24.11
CA PRO A 539 29.98 5.23 23.28
C PRO A 539 29.48 4.25 22.21
N MET A 540 28.18 3.99 22.19
CA MET A 540 27.50 3.18 21.19
C MET A 540 26.37 4.01 20.57
N GLN A 541 26.18 3.90 19.25
CA GLN A 541 25.10 4.52 18.50
C GLN A 541 24.18 3.42 17.95
N ILE A 542 23.15 3.06 18.71
CA ILE A 542 22.22 2.00 18.33
C ILE A 542 21.40 2.35 17.08
N ASP A 543 21.14 3.63 16.90
CA ASP A 543 20.46 4.23 15.76
C ASP A 543 21.23 4.03 14.45
N LEU A 544 22.57 3.93 14.50
CA LEU A 544 23.41 3.66 13.31
C LEU A 544 23.08 2.31 12.65
N GLY A 545 22.67 1.31 13.44
CA GLY A 545 22.28 -0.02 12.97
C GLY A 545 20.76 -0.28 13.01
N ALA A 546 19.94 0.76 13.20
CA ALA A 546 18.49 0.60 13.39
C ALA A 546 17.83 -0.17 12.24
N ARG A 547 18.28 0.08 11.01
CA ARG A 547 17.71 -0.50 9.81
C ARG A 547 18.04 -1.99 9.70
N GLU A 548 19.26 -2.37 9.98
CA GLU A 548 19.71 -3.76 9.97
C GLU A 548 19.02 -4.57 11.07
N VAL A 549 18.81 -3.97 12.25
CA VAL A 549 18.03 -4.59 13.34
C VAL A 549 16.59 -4.85 12.87
N ALA A 550 15.92 -3.84 12.30
CA ALA A 550 14.55 -3.99 11.83
C ALA A 550 14.42 -5.00 10.67
N LEU A 551 15.35 -4.99 9.70
CA LEU A 551 15.37 -5.95 8.60
C LEU A 551 15.66 -7.37 9.09
N THR A 552 16.51 -7.55 10.10
CA THR A 552 16.79 -8.85 10.73
C THR A 552 15.56 -9.41 11.43
N ILE A 553 14.83 -8.58 12.18
CA ILE A 553 13.55 -8.99 12.77
C ILE A 553 12.59 -9.44 11.66
N GLY A 554 12.47 -8.67 10.58
CA GLY A 554 11.67 -9.04 9.41
C GLY A 554 12.12 -10.35 8.76
N ASN A 555 13.42 -10.56 8.59
CA ASN A 555 13.99 -11.79 8.02
C ASN A 555 13.61 -13.01 8.86
N ILE A 556 13.87 -12.97 10.16
CA ILE A 556 13.57 -14.08 11.09
C ILE A 556 12.06 -14.35 11.10
N TYR A 557 11.25 -13.30 11.22
CA TYR A 557 9.79 -13.44 11.27
C TYR A 557 9.25 -14.10 10.00
N CYS A 558 9.67 -13.63 8.82
CA CYS A 558 9.25 -14.22 7.54
C CYS A 558 9.75 -15.66 7.37
N GLY A 559 10.99 -15.97 7.79
CA GLY A 559 11.52 -17.34 7.77
C GLY A 559 10.68 -18.29 8.61
N THR A 560 10.29 -17.86 9.82
CA THR A 560 9.39 -18.61 10.71
C THR A 560 8.02 -18.84 10.06
N LEU A 561 7.43 -17.82 9.45
CA LEU A 561 6.10 -17.94 8.82
C LEU A 561 6.14 -18.85 7.59
N LEU A 562 7.18 -18.76 6.76
CA LEU A 562 7.40 -19.68 5.64
C LEU A 562 7.52 -21.12 6.14
N LEU A 563 8.33 -21.35 7.19
CA LEU A 563 8.50 -22.67 7.80
C LEU A 563 7.17 -23.22 8.33
N GLN A 564 6.39 -22.38 9.02
CA GLN A 564 5.06 -22.75 9.51
C GLN A 564 4.10 -23.13 8.38
N GLN A 565 4.14 -22.40 7.25
CA GLN A 565 3.31 -22.70 6.08
C GLN A 565 3.74 -24.01 5.40
N ALA A 566 5.05 -24.24 5.22
CA ALA A 566 5.57 -25.46 4.60
C ALA A 566 5.36 -26.70 5.46
N ALA A 567 5.38 -26.57 6.79
CA ALA A 567 5.15 -27.67 7.73
C ALA A 567 3.66 -27.99 7.98
N SER A 568 2.74 -27.19 7.44
CA SER A 568 1.29 -27.38 7.63
C SER A 568 0.73 -28.49 6.73
N GLU A 569 -0.50 -28.94 7.02
CA GLU A 569 -1.21 -29.96 6.22
C GLU A 569 -1.45 -29.54 4.76
N VAL A 570 -1.42 -28.23 4.48
CA VAL A 570 -1.58 -27.66 3.13
C VAL A 570 -0.23 -27.28 2.49
N GLY A 571 0.89 -27.61 3.15
CA GLY A 571 2.24 -27.37 2.65
C GLY A 571 2.55 -28.24 1.43
N THR A 572 3.36 -27.70 0.51
CA THR A 572 3.78 -28.39 -0.72
C THR A 572 5.31 -28.45 -0.82
N ASP A 573 5.84 -29.29 -1.71
CA ASP A 573 7.29 -29.34 -1.98
C ASP A 573 7.87 -27.98 -2.41
N ALA A 574 7.07 -27.18 -3.14
CA ALA A 574 7.45 -25.82 -3.48
C ALA A 574 7.57 -24.92 -2.24
N ASP A 575 6.71 -25.10 -1.24
CA ASP A 575 6.80 -24.34 0.02
C ASP A 575 8.04 -24.76 0.83
N ILE A 576 8.38 -26.05 0.84
CA ILE A 576 9.61 -26.58 1.48
C ILE A 576 10.85 -25.98 0.81
N GLU A 577 10.87 -25.94 -0.53
CA GLU A 577 11.99 -25.35 -1.27
C GLU A 577 12.11 -23.84 -1.02
N VAL A 578 10.99 -23.11 -0.98
CA VAL A 578 10.98 -21.67 -0.68
C VAL A 578 11.58 -21.40 0.69
N VAL A 579 11.20 -22.17 1.72
CA VAL A 579 11.79 -22.04 3.07
C VAL A 579 13.28 -22.28 3.03
N SER A 580 13.71 -23.37 2.40
CA SER A 580 15.12 -23.73 2.29
C SER A 580 15.93 -22.61 1.63
N ARG A 581 15.47 -22.08 0.50
CA ARG A 581 16.16 -20.97 -0.20
C ARG A 581 16.19 -19.71 0.65
N TYR A 582 15.06 -19.36 1.28
CA TYR A 582 14.95 -18.16 2.08
C TYR A 582 15.97 -18.12 3.24
N VAL A 583 16.20 -19.24 3.92
CA VAL A 583 17.17 -19.32 5.03
C VAL A 583 18.60 -19.67 4.60
N ASN A 584 18.80 -20.19 3.39
CA ASN A 584 20.10 -20.68 2.92
C ASN A 584 20.81 -19.74 1.95
N GLU A 585 20.07 -19.02 1.10
CA GLU A 585 20.64 -18.12 0.09
C GLU A 585 20.90 -16.70 0.62
N LYS A 586 20.43 -16.41 1.84
CA LYS A 586 20.58 -15.12 2.52
C LYS A 586 20.83 -15.32 4.01
N ASP A 587 21.70 -14.50 4.59
CA ASP A 587 21.85 -14.41 6.05
C ASP A 587 20.58 -13.81 6.68
N LEU A 588 20.06 -14.47 7.72
CA LEU A 588 18.91 -13.95 8.47
C LEU A 588 19.30 -12.72 9.31
N VAL A 589 20.55 -12.68 9.80
CA VAL A 589 21.13 -11.59 10.59
C VAL A 589 22.24 -10.91 9.79
N GLU A 590 21.98 -9.70 9.29
CA GLU A 590 22.89 -8.98 8.38
C GLU A 590 23.60 -7.82 9.08
N PHE A 591 23.96 -7.97 10.35
CA PHE A 591 24.73 -6.95 11.07
C PHE A 591 25.70 -7.53 12.10
N ARG A 592 26.73 -6.74 12.40
CA ARG A 592 27.76 -7.06 13.39
C ARG A 592 27.79 -5.99 14.47
N LEU A 593 28.44 -6.29 15.59
CA LEU A 593 28.63 -5.33 16.67
C LEU A 593 29.30 -4.02 16.20
N ASP A 594 30.18 -4.11 15.22
CA ASP A 594 30.89 -2.96 14.64
C ASP A 594 29.98 -2.01 13.87
N ASN A 595 28.76 -2.43 13.52
CA ASN A 595 27.74 -1.54 12.94
C ASN A 595 27.27 -0.46 13.92
N PHE A 596 27.52 -0.62 15.23
CA PHE A 596 27.02 0.30 16.25
C PHE A 596 28.10 1.21 16.87
N ILE A 597 29.37 1.04 16.51
CA ILE A 597 30.49 1.79 17.09
C ILE A 597 30.47 3.24 16.59
N SER A 598 30.54 4.22 17.50
CA SER A 598 30.51 5.65 17.14
C SER A 598 31.63 6.08 16.17
N ALA A 599 32.80 5.43 16.24
CA ALA A 599 33.89 5.67 15.27
C ALA A 599 33.47 5.40 13.81
N ARG A 600 32.56 4.45 13.58
CA ARG A 600 32.00 4.17 12.25
C ARG A 600 31.14 5.32 11.73
N SER A 601 30.48 6.05 12.62
CA SER A 601 29.71 7.25 12.24
C SER A 601 30.61 8.35 11.67
N LEU A 602 31.78 8.57 12.28
CA LEU A 602 32.80 9.49 11.77
C LEU A 602 33.36 9.01 10.41
N GLN A 603 33.60 7.71 10.25
CA GLN A 603 34.03 7.14 8.97
C GLN A 603 32.96 7.32 7.88
N ASN A 604 31.70 7.05 8.19
CA ASN A 604 30.58 7.27 7.28
C ASN A 604 30.46 8.75 6.89
N THR A 605 30.64 9.66 7.84
CA THR A 605 30.68 11.11 7.58
C THR A 605 31.83 11.45 6.62
N GLY A 606 33.02 10.90 6.85
CA GLY A 606 34.17 11.07 5.97
C GLY A 606 33.92 10.58 4.54
N ILE A 607 33.27 9.42 4.38
CA ILE A 607 32.90 8.87 3.07
C ILE A 607 31.85 9.75 2.36
N VAL A 608 30.82 10.18 3.09
CA VAL A 608 29.67 10.91 2.50
C VAL A 608 30.02 12.35 2.14
N PHE A 609 30.86 13.01 2.95
CA PHE A 609 31.22 14.42 2.78
C PHE A 609 32.63 14.62 2.23
N GLU A 610 33.24 13.58 1.65
CA GLU A 610 34.52 13.70 0.95
C GLU A 610 34.40 14.75 -0.17
N ASN A 611 35.30 15.74 -0.17
CA ASN A 611 35.29 16.88 -1.10
C ASN A 611 34.00 17.74 -1.07
N PHE A 612 33.20 17.66 0.00
CA PHE A 612 32.07 18.57 0.20
C PHE A 612 32.55 19.84 0.93
N ASP A 613 32.21 21.02 0.40
CA ASP A 613 32.61 22.31 0.96
C ASP A 613 32.34 22.34 2.47
N LYS A 614 33.41 22.54 3.25
CA LYS A 614 33.50 22.34 4.71
C LYS A 614 32.25 22.81 5.47
N LEU A 615 31.31 21.89 5.67
CA LEU A 615 30.46 21.86 6.85
C LEU A 615 31.00 20.72 7.71
N THR A 616 31.73 21.08 8.77
CA THR A 616 31.93 20.18 9.90
C THR A 616 30.55 19.73 10.36
N SER A 617 30.21 18.48 10.02
CA SER A 617 29.02 17.83 10.55
C SER A 617 29.01 17.98 12.07
N LYS A 618 27.88 18.44 12.63
CA LYS A 618 27.67 18.54 14.09
C LYS A 618 27.29 17.19 14.73
N LEU A 619 27.38 16.09 13.98
CA LEU A 619 27.06 14.73 14.42
C LEU A 619 27.97 14.25 15.55
#